data_AF-A0A3M8H5N0-F1
#
_entry.id   AF-A0A3M8H5N0-F1
#
_cell.length_a   1.000
_cell.length_b   1.000
_cell.length_c   1.000
_cell.angle_alpha   90.00
_cell.angle_beta   90.00
_cell.angle_gamma   90.00
#
_symmetry.space_group_name_H-M   'P 1'
#
loop_
_entity.id
_entity.type
_entity.pdbx_description
1 polymer ?
#
loop_
_entity_poly.entity_id
_entity_poly.type
_entity_poly.pdbx_seq_one_letter_code
_entity_poly.pdbx_strand_id
1 'polypeptide(L)'
;MSVTINVFRNGELKNRNLFPGKSISIVLDYLKGNDIDYAIQDSEDALEESRINNESIISIDDTNLLDVEGEANFVTEYSLSYDNTIYNNLLKILQ
;
A
#
# COMPACT_ATOMS: atom_id res chain seq x y z
N MET A 1 5.66 13.82 -3.99
CA MET A 1 4.70 12.90 -3.35
C MET A 1 4.02 12.06 -4.40
N SER A 2 3.95 10.77 -4.13
CA SER A 2 3.25 9.77 -4.93
C SER A 2 2.80 8.66 -4.02
N VAL A 3 1.64 8.08 -4.30
CA VAL A 3 1.18 6.90 -3.58
C VAL A 3 1.52 5.68 -4.41
N THR A 4 2.13 4.68 -3.80
CA THR A 4 2.33 3.36 -4.41
C THR A 4 1.38 2.37 -3.76
N ILE A 5 0.70 1.55 -4.55
CA ILE A 5 -0.07 0.41 -4.06
C ILE A 5 0.58 -0.87 -4.59
N ASN A 6 1.09 -1.69 -3.67
CA ASN A 6 1.58 -3.04 -3.94
C ASN A 6 0.54 -4.07 -3.51
N VAL A 7 0.42 -5.16 -4.27
CA VAL A 7 -0.38 -6.33 -3.89
C VAL A 7 0.55 -7.52 -3.78
N PHE A 8 0.70 -8.04 -2.58
CA PHE A 8 1.44 -9.26 -2.28
C PHE A 8 0.49 -10.44 -2.18
N ARG A 9 0.90 -11.58 -2.73
CA ARG A 9 0.16 -12.84 -2.60
C ARG A 9 1.15 -13.98 -2.46
N ASN A 10 1.04 -14.72 -1.36
CA ASN A 10 1.89 -15.87 -1.03
C ASN A 10 3.38 -15.52 -1.09
N GLY A 11 3.77 -14.32 -0.65
CA GLY A 11 5.16 -13.87 -0.67
C GLY A 11 5.68 -13.42 -2.03
N GLU A 12 4.79 -13.12 -2.97
CA GLU A 12 5.15 -12.60 -4.29
C GLU A 12 4.41 -11.29 -4.58
N LEU A 13 5.13 -10.30 -5.12
CA LEU A 13 4.53 -9.08 -5.66
C LEU A 13 3.74 -9.42 -6.94
N LYS A 14 2.42 -9.25 -6.91
CA LYS A 14 1.52 -9.50 -8.04
C LYS A 14 1.17 -8.25 -8.82
N ASN A 15 1.07 -7.12 -8.14
CA ASN A 15 0.70 -5.87 -8.77
C ASN A 15 1.39 -4.70 -8.06
N ARG A 16 1.79 -3.69 -8.84
CA ARG A 16 2.34 -2.43 -8.35
C ARG A 16 1.74 -1.30 -9.16
N ASN A 17 1.07 -0.36 -8.50
CA ASN A 17 0.47 0.82 -9.11
C ASN A 17 1.07 2.07 -8.48
N LEU A 18 1.67 2.91 -9.30
CA LEU A 18 2.27 4.17 -8.87
C LEU A 18 1.37 5.33 -9.29
N PHE A 19 1.01 6.17 -8.33
CA PHE A 19 0.11 7.30 -8.50
C PHE A 19 0.87 8.61 -8.24
N PRO A 20 1.53 9.18 -9.26
CA PRO A 20 2.29 10.42 -9.11
C PRO A 20 1.39 11.60 -8.76
N GLY A 21 1.84 12.45 -7.83
CA GLY A 21 1.13 13.67 -7.43
C GLY A 21 -0.09 13.42 -6.53
N LYS A 22 -0.36 12.17 -6.14
CA LYS A 22 -1.37 11.84 -5.13
C LYS A 22 -0.77 11.85 -3.73
N SER A 23 -1.63 12.09 -2.75
CA SER A 23 -1.29 12.13 -1.33
C SER A 23 -1.91 10.93 -0.62
N ILE A 24 -1.15 10.34 0.30
CA ILE A 24 -1.60 9.24 1.15
C ILE A 24 -2.84 9.61 1.99
N SER A 25 -3.04 10.90 2.32
CA SER A 25 -4.20 11.35 3.09
C SER A 25 -5.53 10.98 2.44
N ILE A 26 -5.62 10.98 1.10
CA ILE A 26 -6.81 10.57 0.36
C ILE A 26 -7.14 9.10 0.64
N VAL A 27 -6.11 8.26 0.76
CA VAL A 27 -6.26 6.84 1.07
C VAL A 27 -6.70 6.65 2.52
N LEU A 28 -6.04 7.33 3.45
CA LEU A 28 -6.38 7.24 4.88
C LEU A 28 -7.81 7.74 5.16
N ASP A 29 -8.24 8.81 4.52
CA ASP A 29 -9.61 9.32 4.61
C ASP A 29 -10.63 8.30 4.10
N TYR A 30 -10.32 7.62 2.99
CA TYR A 30 -11.15 6.54 2.47
C TYR A 30 -11.22 5.35 3.43
N LEU A 31 -10.08 4.87 3.95
CA LEU A 31 -10.03 3.73 4.87
C LEU A 31 -10.82 4.03 6.14
N LYS A 32 -10.58 5.20 6.75
CA LYS A 32 -11.31 5.65 7.94
C LYS A 32 -12.80 5.87 7.66
N GLY A 33 -13.16 6.44 6.51
CA GLY A 33 -14.55 6.70 6.13
C GLY A 33 -15.37 5.45 5.87
N ASN A 34 -14.72 4.31 5.60
CA ASN A 34 -15.36 3.02 5.35
C ASN A 34 -15.13 1.99 6.48
N ASP A 35 -14.57 2.42 7.62
CA ASP A 35 -14.27 1.54 8.76
C ASP A 35 -13.39 0.33 8.37
N ILE A 36 -12.40 0.58 7.51
CA ILE A 36 -11.45 -0.43 7.04
C ILE A 36 -10.24 -0.43 7.95
N ASP A 37 -10.00 -1.55 8.61
CA ASP A 37 -8.81 -1.77 9.41
C ASP A 37 -7.55 -1.83 8.55
N TYR A 38 -6.48 -1.20 9.03
CA TYR A 38 -5.16 -1.22 8.43
C TYR A 38 -4.09 -1.25 9.52
N ALA A 39 -2.95 -1.86 9.22
CA ALA A 39 -1.76 -1.84 10.06
C ALA A 39 -0.75 -0.83 9.52
N ILE A 40 0.09 -0.31 10.40
CA ILE A 40 1.29 0.45 10.00
C ILE A 40 2.42 -0.57 10.00
N GLN A 41 2.92 -0.91 8.81
CA GLN A 41 3.84 -2.01 8.58
C GLN A 41 4.57 -1.78 7.25
N ASP A 42 5.87 -2.06 7.23
CA ASP A 42 6.71 -1.93 6.05
C ASP A 42 6.41 -3.02 5.00
N SER A 43 6.70 -2.73 3.75
CA SER A 43 6.38 -3.56 2.58
C SER A 43 7.10 -4.91 2.63
N GLU A 44 8.30 -4.96 3.20
CA GLU A 44 9.04 -6.21 3.41
C GLU A 44 8.33 -7.11 4.43
N ASP A 45 7.84 -6.53 5.53
CA ASP A 45 7.07 -7.25 6.53
C ASP A 45 5.73 -7.73 5.96
N ALA A 46 5.03 -6.89 5.19
CA ALA A 46 3.79 -7.26 4.50
C ALA A 46 4.01 -8.39 3.46
N LEU A 47 5.14 -8.40 2.76
CA LEU A 47 5.54 -9.47 1.85
C LEU A 47 5.77 -10.78 2.61
N GLU A 48 6.52 -10.72 3.71
CA GLU A 48 6.79 -11.88 4.55
C GLU A 48 5.51 -12.42 5.21
N GLU A 49 4.63 -11.55 5.68
CA GLU A 49 3.33 -11.93 6.25
C GLU A 49 2.46 -12.64 5.21
N SER A 50 2.38 -12.09 3.99
CA SER A 50 1.68 -12.73 2.87
C SER A 50 2.20 -14.14 2.58
N ARG A 51 3.52 -14.36 2.75
CA ARG A 51 4.16 -15.66 2.61
C ARG A 51 3.81 -16.63 3.73
N ILE A 52 3.94 -16.19 4.98
CA ILE A 52 3.76 -17.03 6.18
C ILE A 52 2.30 -17.44 6.33
N ASN A 53 1.38 -16.48 6.17
CA ASN A 53 -0.05 -16.72 6.34
C ASN A 53 -0.73 -17.25 5.07
N ASN A 54 -0.02 -17.27 3.94
CA ASN A 54 -0.56 -17.63 2.62
C ASN A 54 -1.79 -16.79 2.25
N GLU A 55 -1.69 -15.49 2.54
CA GLU A 55 -2.74 -14.49 2.36
C GLU A 55 -2.35 -13.46 1.32
N SER A 56 -3.34 -12.70 0.86
CA SER A 56 -3.12 -11.57 -0.05
C SER A 56 -3.20 -10.28 0.76
N ILE A 57 -2.21 -9.40 0.58
CA ILE A 57 -2.06 -8.16 1.34
C ILE A 57 -1.89 -7.00 0.36
N ILE A 58 -2.54 -5.88 0.65
CA ILE A 58 -2.31 -4.59 -0.01
C ILE A 58 -1.34 -3.82 0.87
N SER A 59 -0.22 -3.37 0.29
CA SER A 59 0.70 -2.39 0.92
C SER A 59 0.56 -1.04 0.21
N ILE A 60 0.51 0.03 0.98
CA ILE A 60 0.32 1.40 0.49
C ILE A 60 1.44 2.26 1.04
N ASP A 61 2.20 2.87 0.13
CA ASP A 61 3.42 3.57 0.47
C ASP A 61 3.33 5.02 -0.02
N ASP A 62 3.67 5.99 0.84
CA ASP A 62 3.84 7.40 0.41
C ASP A 62 5.29 7.61 -0.05
N THR A 63 5.55 7.25 -1.30
CA THR A 63 6.88 7.42 -1.89
C THR A 63 7.09 8.86 -2.33
N ASN A 64 8.19 9.50 -1.95
CA ASN A 64 8.65 10.68 -2.66
C ASN A 64 9.45 10.26 -3.91
N LEU A 65 8.91 10.55 -5.08
CA LEU A 65 9.52 10.31 -6.40
C LEU A 65 10.94 10.90 -6.60
N LEU A 66 11.46 11.69 -5.65
CA LEU A 66 12.79 12.29 -5.71
C LEU A 66 13.91 11.37 -5.20
N ASP A 67 13.60 10.29 -4.48
CA ASP A 67 14.61 9.47 -3.78
C ASP A 67 14.83 8.11 -4.44
N VAL A 68 15.33 8.13 -5.68
CA VAL A 68 15.82 6.90 -6.36
C VAL A 68 17.22 6.50 -5.86
N GLU A 69 17.82 7.22 -4.91
CA GLU A 69 19.16 6.90 -4.39
C GLU A 69 19.23 7.02 -2.85
N GLY A 70 18.98 5.90 -2.17
CA GLY A 70 19.89 5.43 -1.13
C GLY A 70 19.74 5.88 0.33
N GLU A 71 18.68 6.58 0.76
CA GLU A 71 18.49 6.87 2.20
C GLU A 71 17.17 6.32 2.76
N ALA A 72 17.27 5.72 3.95
CA ALA A 72 16.18 5.22 4.76
C ALA A 72 15.32 6.39 5.24
N ASN A 73 14.42 6.86 4.37
CA ASN A 73 13.35 7.74 4.76
C ASN A 73 12.31 6.93 5.55
N PHE A 74 11.78 7.52 6.62
CA PHE A 74 10.62 7.01 7.34
C PHE A 74 9.41 7.07 6.41
N VAL A 75 9.30 6.12 5.47
CA VAL A 75 8.08 5.90 4.71
C VAL A 75 7.10 5.30 5.71
N THR A 76 6.04 6.03 6.04
CA THR A 76 4.95 5.40 6.79
C THR A 76 4.17 4.57 5.78
N GLU A 77 4.33 3.26 5.88
CA GLU A 77 3.66 2.29 5.03
C GLU A 77 2.46 1.70 5.75
N TYR A 78 1.41 1.41 4.99
CA TYR A 78 0.15 0.92 5.51
C TYR A 78 -0.20 -0.38 4.82
N SER A 79 -0.50 -1.41 5.60
CA SER A 79 -0.91 -2.71 5.08
C SER A 79 -2.34 -3.05 5.48
N LEU A 80 -3.04 -3.79 4.61
CA LEU A 80 -4.37 -4.30 4.88
C LEU A 80 -4.61 -5.58 4.09
N SER A 81 -5.52 -6.42 4.59
CA SER A 81 -5.93 -7.63 3.87
C SER A 81 -6.51 -7.27 2.50
N TYR A 82 -6.15 -8.05 1.49
CA TYR A 82 -6.64 -7.82 0.13
C TYR A 82 -8.12 -8.12 0.03
N ASP A 83 -8.89 -7.09 -0.27
CA ASP A 83 -10.26 -7.18 -0.77
C ASP A 83 -10.34 -6.53 -2.15
N ASN A 84 -11.00 -7.21 -3.09
CA ASN A 84 -11.09 -6.72 -4.46
C ASN A 84 -11.89 -5.42 -4.59
N THR A 85 -12.91 -5.21 -3.75
CA THR A 85 -13.71 -3.98 -3.74
C THR A 85 -12.88 -2.82 -3.22
N ILE A 86 -12.18 -3.03 -2.10
CA ILE A 86 -11.27 -2.04 -1.51
C ILE A 86 -10.18 -1.68 -2.51
N TYR A 87 -9.49 -2.66 -3.08
CA TYR A 87 -8.44 -2.42 -4.07
C TYR A 87 -8.94 -1.58 -5.24
N ASN A 88 -10.06 -1.96 -5.87
CA ASN A 88 -10.60 -1.22 -7.00
C ASN A 88 -11.06 0.21 -6.62
N ASN A 89 -11.56 0.42 -5.41
CA ASN A 89 -11.92 1.75 -4.94
C ASN A 89 -10.67 2.61 -4.68
N LEU A 90 -9.61 2.03 -4.11
CA LEU A 90 -8.32 2.70 -3.96
C LEU A 90 -7.76 3.14 -5.31
N LEU A 91 -7.83 2.29 -6.35
CA LEU A 91 -7.45 2.68 -7.70
C LEU A 91 -8.28 3.86 -8.22
N LYS A 92 -9.60 3.89 -7.98
CA LYS A 92 -10.48 4.97 -8.45
C LYS A 92 -10.23 6.30 -7.78
N ILE A 93 -9.99 6.33 -6.46
CA ILE A 93 -9.73 7.58 -5.74
C ILE A 93 -8.34 8.14 -6.04
N LEU A 94 -7.41 7.30 -6.52
CA LEU A 94 -6.05 7.68 -6.88
C LEU A 94 -5.83 7.92 -8.38
N GLN A 95 -6.80 7.59 -9.25
CA GLN A 95 -6.85 8.07 -10.65
C GLN A 95 -7.04 9.60 -10.68
#